data_AF-A0A2A9GFC8-F1
#
_entry.id   AF-A0A2A9GFC8-F1
#
_cell.length_a   1.000
_cell.length_b   1.000
_cell.length_c   1.000
_cell.angle_alpha   90.00
_cell.angle_beta   90.00
_cell.angle_gamma   90.00
#
_symmetry.space_group_name_H-M   'P 1'
#
loop_
_entity.id
_entity.type
_entity.pdbx_description
1 polymer ?
#
loop_
_entity_poly.entity_id
_entity_poly.type
_entity_poly.pdbx_seq_one_letter_code
_entity_poly.pdbx_strand_id
1 'polypeptide(L)'
;MERFSHMAFFEILRAERVGRGLTQAELASRANISIPTVRALETGAGTILTLEAVLPILGLRWRVTEPAEHMGRVLAERRRAHGFSQQALARKIGCSRVRIIALEAEFSGRVATLAAALRLLRLRNPLERSDLAKGRGLAPPKNEAEQDRVMTPPDLAKAIIEHFSHAMAGRVLDPSRGEGAFFDHFPDHVEPHWCEISEGRDFLSWSDRVEWVVTNPPWSELRTFTRHAMQVSENVVWLAPLTNLTTKARLRDLQEAGFGIAELLFVDTPKSWPQSGFQIVAAHLKKGYSGHWKVAQLRGGGGAQAS
;
A
#
# COMPACT_ATOMS: atom_id res chain seq x y z
N MET A 1 -8.85 17.86 23.97
CA MET A 1 -9.56 16.56 23.94
C MET A 1 -11.07 16.77 24.17
N GLU A 2 -11.68 17.82 23.59
CA GLU A 2 -13.06 18.26 23.98
C GLU A 2 -14.00 18.59 22.81
N ARG A 3 -13.58 18.45 21.53
CA ARG A 3 -14.41 18.91 20.39
C ARG A 3 -15.63 18.04 20.03
N PHE A 4 -15.86 16.90 20.71
CA PHE A 4 -16.89 15.93 20.31
C PHE A 4 -18.11 15.83 21.23
N SER A 5 -18.15 16.55 22.35
CA SER A 5 -19.09 16.29 23.46
C SER A 5 -20.60 16.45 23.13
N HIS A 6 -20.96 17.02 21.98
CA HIS A 6 -22.36 17.26 21.58
C HIS A 6 -22.70 16.88 20.13
N MET A 7 -21.74 16.36 19.36
CA MET A 7 -21.97 16.05 17.95
C MET A 7 -22.61 14.67 17.77
N ALA A 8 -23.63 14.59 16.91
CA ALA A 8 -24.09 13.29 16.43
C ALA A 8 -22.98 12.63 15.61
N PHE A 9 -22.89 11.30 15.61
CA PHE A 9 -21.75 10.64 14.98
C PHE A 9 -21.63 10.93 13.46
N PHE A 10 -22.72 11.25 12.77
CA PHE A 10 -22.67 11.66 11.36
C PHE A 10 -22.06 13.06 11.15
N GLU A 11 -22.18 13.97 12.13
CA GLU A 11 -21.49 15.27 12.10
C GLU A 11 -19.98 15.09 12.27
N ILE A 12 -19.56 14.08 13.05
CA ILE A 12 -18.16 13.68 13.19
C ILE A 12 -17.60 13.25 11.83
N LEU A 13 -18.36 12.53 11.01
CA LEU A 13 -17.91 12.11 9.67
C LEU A 13 -17.55 13.33 8.80
N ARG A 14 -18.44 14.33 8.76
CA ARG A 14 -18.23 15.56 8.00
C ARG A 14 -17.05 16.35 8.54
N ALA A 15 -16.96 16.51 9.86
CA ALA A 15 -15.88 17.24 10.51
C ALA A 15 -14.51 16.61 10.23
N GLU A 16 -14.40 15.28 10.30
CA GLU A 16 -13.17 14.55 10.03
C GLU A 16 -12.82 14.55 8.53
N ARG A 17 -13.80 14.46 7.63
CA ARG A 17 -13.55 14.61 6.19
C ARG A 17 -12.96 15.97 5.87
N VAL A 18 -13.60 17.05 6.35
CA VAL A 18 -13.16 18.43 6.11
C VAL A 18 -11.81 18.69 6.77
N GLY A 19 -11.60 18.22 8.00
CA GLY A 19 -10.32 18.36 8.72
C GLY A 19 -9.14 17.66 8.03
N ARG A 20 -9.42 16.68 7.17
CA ARG A 20 -8.42 15.97 6.34
C ARG A 20 -8.27 16.54 4.93
N GLY A 21 -9.00 17.60 4.58
CA GLY A 21 -8.98 18.19 3.24
C GLY A 21 -9.60 17.32 2.14
N LEU A 22 -10.39 16.31 2.50
CA LEU A 22 -11.05 15.43 1.52
C LEU A 22 -12.34 16.05 1.00
N THR A 23 -12.54 16.04 -0.31
CA THR A 23 -13.84 16.32 -0.94
C THR A 23 -14.80 15.14 -0.77
N GLN A 24 -16.11 15.38 -0.94
CA GLN A 24 -17.11 14.29 -0.96
C GLN A 24 -16.83 13.30 -2.10
N ALA A 25 -16.32 13.78 -3.23
CA ALA A 25 -15.96 12.94 -4.39
C ALA A 25 -14.78 12.01 -4.07
N GLU A 26 -13.74 12.53 -3.41
CA GLU A 26 -12.60 11.71 -2.99
C GLU A 26 -12.99 10.68 -1.94
N LEU A 27 -13.83 11.04 -0.96
CA LEU A 27 -14.32 10.07 0.02
C LEU A 27 -15.19 8.99 -0.64
N ALA A 28 -16.07 9.38 -1.56
CA ALA A 28 -16.92 8.47 -2.32
C ALA A 28 -16.08 7.47 -3.13
N SER A 29 -15.09 7.98 -3.88
CA SER A 29 -14.16 7.17 -4.67
C SER A 29 -13.38 6.18 -3.80
N ARG A 30 -12.79 6.65 -2.67
CA ARG A 30 -12.01 5.78 -1.77
C ARG A 30 -12.85 4.71 -1.07
N ALA A 31 -14.11 5.01 -0.78
CA ALA A 31 -15.04 4.08 -0.14
C ALA A 31 -15.78 3.18 -1.14
N ASN A 32 -15.56 3.36 -2.45
CA ASN A 32 -16.30 2.70 -3.52
C ASN A 32 -17.83 2.84 -3.37
N ILE A 33 -18.30 4.06 -3.10
CA ILE A 33 -19.71 4.41 -2.99
C ILE A 33 -20.03 5.66 -3.81
N SER A 34 -21.31 5.95 -4.01
CA SER A 34 -21.72 7.15 -4.77
C SER A 34 -21.54 8.43 -3.94
N ILE A 35 -21.31 9.57 -4.62
CA ILE A 35 -21.29 10.91 -3.98
C ILE A 35 -22.61 11.20 -3.24
N PRO A 36 -23.80 10.90 -3.80
CA PRO A 36 -25.05 10.98 -3.05
C PRO A 36 -25.07 10.16 -1.76
N THR A 37 -24.44 8.98 -1.74
CA THR A 37 -24.33 8.13 -0.54
C THR A 37 -23.49 8.82 0.53
N VAL A 38 -22.35 9.43 0.17
CA VAL A 38 -21.54 10.23 1.12
C VAL A 38 -22.36 11.39 1.68
N ARG A 39 -23.07 12.13 0.82
CA ARG A 39 -23.95 13.23 1.26
C ARG A 39 -25.02 12.75 2.23
N ALA A 40 -25.62 11.59 1.97
CA ALA A 40 -26.61 10.98 2.85
C ALA A 40 -26.00 10.59 4.21
N LEU A 41 -24.80 10.01 4.23
CA LEU A 41 -24.11 9.66 5.48
C LEU A 41 -23.82 10.89 6.33
N GLU A 42 -23.36 12.00 5.72
CA GLU A 42 -23.08 13.26 6.42
C GLU A 42 -24.35 13.96 6.97
N THR A 43 -25.54 13.51 6.57
CA THR A 43 -26.84 14.00 7.09
C THR A 43 -27.58 12.96 7.94
N GLY A 44 -26.93 11.83 8.28
CA GLY A 44 -27.50 10.80 9.15
C GLY A 44 -28.40 9.77 8.44
N ALA A 45 -28.38 9.74 7.10
CA ALA A 45 -29.05 8.74 6.27
C ALA A 45 -28.04 7.70 5.73
N GLY A 46 -28.53 6.70 4.98
CA GLY A 46 -27.71 5.63 4.43
C GLY A 46 -27.80 4.31 5.19
N THR A 47 -26.85 3.41 4.94
CA THR A 47 -26.77 2.07 5.55
C THR A 47 -25.51 1.93 6.42
N ILE A 48 -25.57 1.04 7.40
CA ILE A 48 -24.42 0.73 8.26
C ILE A 48 -23.25 0.23 7.41
N LEU A 49 -23.50 -0.58 6.36
CA LEU A 49 -22.47 -0.99 5.41
C LEU A 49 -21.70 0.20 4.81
N THR A 50 -22.42 1.21 4.33
CA THR A 50 -21.78 2.42 3.76
C THR A 50 -21.09 3.29 4.81
N LEU A 51 -21.57 3.26 6.06
CA LEU A 51 -20.91 3.90 7.19
C LEU A 51 -19.58 3.20 7.51
N GLU A 52 -19.59 1.88 7.66
CA GLU A 52 -18.40 1.06 7.91
C GLU A 52 -17.34 1.26 6.82
N ALA A 53 -17.76 1.42 5.56
CA ALA A 53 -16.84 1.68 4.46
C ALA A 53 -16.09 3.02 4.59
N VAL A 54 -16.70 4.06 5.17
CA VAL A 54 -16.08 5.40 5.28
C VAL A 54 -15.24 5.57 6.55
N LEU A 55 -15.53 4.84 7.64
CA LEU A 55 -14.83 5.02 8.92
C LEU A 55 -13.30 4.86 8.81
N PRO A 56 -12.74 3.80 8.18
CA PRO A 56 -11.29 3.62 8.07
C PRO A 56 -10.62 4.73 7.26
N ILE A 57 -11.27 5.24 6.22
CA ILE A 57 -10.75 6.31 5.36
C ILE A 57 -10.67 7.63 6.13
N LEU A 58 -11.65 7.88 6.99
CA LEU A 58 -11.66 9.00 7.93
C LEU A 58 -10.77 8.76 9.16
N GLY A 59 -10.10 7.60 9.24
CA GLY A 59 -9.29 7.19 10.38
C GLY A 59 -10.09 7.17 11.68
N LEU A 60 -11.35 6.76 11.59
CA LEU A 60 -12.26 6.58 12.71
C LEU A 60 -12.46 5.09 12.98
N ARG A 61 -12.72 4.75 14.24
CA ARG A 61 -13.16 3.42 14.68
C ARG A 61 -14.24 3.54 15.75
N TRP A 62 -14.97 2.46 16.00
CA TRP A 62 -15.86 2.37 17.14
C TRP A 62 -15.04 2.36 18.44
N ARG A 63 -15.38 3.25 19.38
CA ARG A 63 -14.72 3.38 20.69
C ARG A 63 -15.05 2.20 21.60
N VAL A 64 -16.26 1.69 21.49
CA VAL A 64 -16.86 0.76 22.47
C VAL A 64 -16.65 -0.72 22.11
N THR A 65 -15.80 -1.00 21.12
CA THR A 65 -15.47 -2.36 20.68
C THR A 65 -13.97 -2.59 20.88
N GLU A 66 -13.62 -3.69 21.53
CA GLU A 66 -12.27 -4.24 21.41
C GLU A 66 -12.02 -4.75 19.97
N PRO A 67 -10.76 -4.92 19.52
CA PRO A 67 -10.44 -5.30 18.13
C PRO A 67 -11.10 -6.60 17.61
N ALA A 68 -11.65 -7.44 18.49
CA ALA A 68 -12.35 -8.69 18.15
C ALA A 68 -13.87 -8.65 18.45
N GLU A 69 -14.40 -7.52 18.94
CA GLU A 69 -15.77 -7.44 19.43
C GLU A 69 -16.74 -6.88 18.39
N HIS A 70 -17.79 -7.63 18.09
CA HIS A 70 -18.81 -7.24 17.12
C HIS A 70 -19.75 -6.16 17.70
N MET A 71 -19.81 -4.97 17.08
CA MET A 71 -20.60 -3.82 17.58
C MET A 71 -22.09 -4.13 17.82
N GLY A 72 -22.69 -5.04 17.06
CA GLY A 72 -24.06 -5.51 17.30
C GLY A 72 -24.25 -6.17 18.69
N ARG A 73 -23.24 -6.90 19.18
CA ARG A 73 -23.26 -7.51 20.51
C ARG A 73 -23.18 -6.45 21.62
N VAL A 74 -22.30 -5.46 21.44
CA VAL A 74 -22.19 -4.30 22.35
C VAL A 74 -23.53 -3.58 22.48
N LEU A 75 -24.24 -3.36 21.36
CA LEU A 75 -25.59 -2.77 21.39
C LEU A 75 -26.58 -3.66 22.15
N ALA A 76 -26.55 -4.97 21.93
CA ALA A 76 -27.45 -5.91 22.60
C ALA A 76 -27.21 -5.95 24.12
N GLU A 77 -25.94 -5.98 24.55
CA GLU A 77 -25.56 -5.96 25.96
C GLU A 77 -25.94 -4.64 26.62
N ARG A 78 -25.65 -3.52 25.97
CA ARG A 78 -26.04 -2.20 26.45
C ARG A 78 -27.56 -2.07 26.55
N ARG A 79 -28.31 -2.62 25.60
CA ARG A 79 -29.78 -2.69 25.65
C ARG A 79 -30.26 -3.49 26.86
N ARG A 80 -29.71 -4.68 27.10
CA ARG A 80 -30.07 -5.53 28.25
C ARG A 80 -29.75 -4.82 29.57
N ALA A 81 -28.61 -4.14 29.67
CA ALA A 81 -28.23 -3.36 30.84
C ALA A 81 -29.19 -2.19 31.13
N HIS A 82 -29.84 -1.64 30.10
CA HIS A 82 -30.91 -0.64 30.25
C HIS A 82 -32.30 -1.26 30.49
N GLY A 83 -32.41 -2.57 30.66
CA GLY A 83 -33.67 -3.27 30.91
C GLY A 83 -34.63 -3.32 29.72
N PHE A 84 -34.17 -3.03 28.50
CA PHE A 84 -35.02 -3.04 27.32
C PHE A 84 -35.03 -4.42 26.66
N SER A 85 -36.21 -4.92 26.28
CA SER A 85 -36.31 -5.98 25.27
C SER A 85 -36.07 -5.42 23.86
N GLN A 86 -35.76 -6.26 22.87
CA GLN A 86 -35.65 -5.83 21.47
C GLN A 86 -36.94 -5.14 20.99
N GLN A 87 -38.09 -5.66 21.40
CA GLN A 87 -39.40 -5.07 21.09
C GLN A 87 -39.58 -3.70 21.75
N ALA A 88 -39.14 -3.53 23.00
CA ALA A 88 -39.24 -2.26 23.71
C ALA A 88 -38.36 -1.19 23.06
N LEU A 89 -37.12 -1.54 22.68
CA LEU A 89 -36.22 -0.63 21.96
C LEU A 89 -36.80 -0.28 20.59
N ALA A 90 -37.34 -1.25 19.85
CA ALA A 90 -37.98 -1.04 18.54
C ALA A 90 -39.14 -0.03 18.63
N ARG A 91 -40.03 -0.18 19.64
CA ARG A 91 -41.13 0.77 19.88
C ARG A 91 -40.63 2.18 20.19
N LYS A 92 -39.58 2.31 21.01
CA LYS A 92 -39.00 3.62 21.35
C LYS A 92 -38.32 4.30 20.16
N ILE A 93 -37.77 3.54 19.22
CA ILE A 93 -37.17 4.05 17.99
C ILE A 93 -38.24 4.32 16.91
N GLY A 94 -39.39 3.65 16.97
CA GLY A 94 -40.42 3.71 15.92
C GLY A 94 -40.10 2.79 14.73
N CYS A 95 -39.52 1.62 15.00
CA CYS A 95 -39.16 0.65 13.97
C CYS A 95 -39.66 -0.78 14.30
N SER A 96 -39.52 -1.72 13.36
CA SER A 96 -39.90 -3.12 13.61
C SER A 96 -38.87 -3.83 14.49
N ARG A 97 -39.33 -4.83 15.27
CA ARG A 97 -38.44 -5.68 16.08
C ARG A 97 -37.34 -6.34 15.22
N VAL A 98 -37.67 -6.74 14.00
CA VAL A 98 -36.73 -7.36 13.05
C VAL A 98 -35.56 -6.43 12.73
N ARG A 99 -35.77 -5.10 12.66
CA ARG A 99 -34.67 -4.15 12.46
C ARG A 99 -33.71 -4.09 13.66
N ILE A 100 -34.21 -4.27 14.88
CA ILE A 100 -33.36 -4.35 16.07
C ILE A 100 -32.62 -5.69 16.11
N ILE A 101 -33.26 -6.78 15.68
CA ILE A 101 -32.60 -8.09 15.55
C ILE A 101 -31.44 -8.00 14.56
N ALA A 102 -31.67 -7.47 13.35
CA ALA A 102 -30.62 -7.31 12.34
C ALA A 102 -29.48 -6.40 12.81
N LEU A 103 -29.81 -5.30 13.51
CA LEU A 103 -28.84 -4.39 14.10
C LEU A 103 -27.95 -5.08 15.16
N GLU A 104 -28.53 -5.95 15.98
CA GLU A 104 -27.79 -6.63 17.06
C GLU A 104 -27.03 -7.88 16.58
N ALA A 105 -27.62 -8.66 15.66
CA ALA A 105 -27.07 -9.93 15.20
C ALA A 105 -26.00 -9.74 14.11
N GLU A 106 -26.27 -8.87 13.14
CA GLU A 106 -25.45 -8.73 11.92
C GLU A 106 -24.79 -7.35 11.81
N PHE A 107 -25.12 -6.44 12.74
CA PHE A 107 -24.73 -5.03 12.64
C PHE A 107 -25.12 -4.41 11.28
N SER A 108 -26.31 -4.76 10.80
CA SER A 108 -26.83 -4.35 9.50
C SER A 108 -28.04 -3.40 9.65
N GLY A 109 -28.36 -2.66 8.58
CA GLY A 109 -29.53 -1.78 8.53
C GLY A 109 -29.22 -0.31 8.26
N ARG A 110 -30.09 0.58 8.76
CA ARG A 110 -30.07 2.03 8.47
C ARG A 110 -29.31 2.81 9.54
N VAL A 111 -28.53 3.80 9.09
CA VAL A 111 -27.78 4.74 9.94
C VAL A 111 -28.71 5.47 10.93
N ALA A 112 -29.90 5.89 10.48
CA ALA A 112 -30.89 6.54 11.33
C ALA A 112 -31.35 5.65 12.51
N THR A 113 -31.56 4.35 12.26
CA THR A 113 -31.92 3.39 13.32
C THR A 113 -30.78 3.25 14.33
N LEU A 114 -29.55 3.12 13.84
CA LEU A 114 -28.35 3.04 14.68
C LEU A 114 -28.20 4.32 15.53
N ALA A 115 -28.35 5.50 14.94
CA ALA A 115 -28.27 6.78 15.66
C ALA A 115 -29.31 6.87 16.80
N ALA A 116 -30.56 6.48 16.52
CA ALA A 116 -31.61 6.46 17.54
C ALA A 116 -31.30 5.45 18.66
N ALA A 117 -30.78 4.27 18.31
CA ALA A 117 -30.36 3.27 19.30
C ALA A 117 -29.22 3.78 20.19
N LEU A 118 -28.14 4.30 19.60
CA LEU A 118 -26.99 4.84 20.33
C LEU A 118 -27.42 5.94 21.32
N ARG A 119 -28.33 6.83 20.90
CA ARG A 119 -28.89 7.88 21.76
C ARG A 119 -29.66 7.30 22.95
N LEU A 120 -30.57 6.36 22.70
CA LEU A 120 -31.38 5.73 23.76
C LEU A 120 -30.54 4.88 24.72
N LEU A 121 -29.47 4.27 24.23
CA LEU A 121 -28.53 3.44 24.99
C LEU A 121 -27.38 4.24 25.63
N ARG A 122 -27.47 5.59 25.57
CA ARG A 122 -26.53 6.54 26.18
C ARG A 122 -25.08 6.34 25.73
N LEU A 123 -24.87 5.99 24.47
CA LEU A 123 -23.56 5.88 23.82
C LEU A 123 -23.24 7.20 23.10
N ARG A 124 -22.86 8.23 23.89
CA ARG A 124 -22.76 9.63 23.41
C ARG A 124 -21.53 9.93 22.54
N ASN A 125 -20.52 9.07 22.54
CA ASN A 125 -19.31 9.20 21.70
C ASN A 125 -18.91 7.83 21.15
N PRO A 126 -19.65 7.30 20.18
CA PRO A 126 -19.46 5.94 19.73
C PRO A 126 -18.22 5.78 18.84
N LEU A 127 -17.67 6.88 18.31
CA LEU A 127 -16.50 6.90 17.44
C LEU A 127 -15.30 7.57 18.11
N GLU A 128 -14.12 7.12 17.75
CA GLU A 128 -12.86 7.77 18.09
C GLU A 128 -11.85 7.68 16.96
N ARG A 129 -10.80 8.49 17.05
CA ARG A 129 -9.69 8.43 16.09
C ARG A 129 -8.96 7.12 16.27
N SER A 130 -8.75 6.42 15.17
CA SER A 130 -7.95 5.20 15.16
C SER A 130 -6.47 5.58 15.23
N ASP A 131 -5.74 5.04 16.20
CA ASP A 131 -4.28 5.18 16.31
C ASP A 131 -3.55 4.53 15.13
N LEU A 132 -4.24 3.66 14.38
CA LEU A 132 -3.80 3.11 13.10
C LEU A 132 -3.62 4.20 12.01
N ALA A 133 -4.07 5.44 12.26
CA ALA A 133 -3.82 6.59 11.39
C ALA A 133 -2.37 7.12 11.46
N LYS A 134 -1.54 6.63 12.41
CA LYS A 134 -0.08 6.73 12.27
C LYS A 134 0.39 5.63 11.30
N GLY A 135 0.31 5.90 10.00
CA GLY A 135 1.10 5.15 9.03
C GLY A 135 0.36 4.28 8.01
N ARG A 136 -0.77 4.72 7.47
CA ARG A 136 -1.17 4.26 6.13
C ARG A 136 -1.10 5.41 5.14
N GLY A 137 0.07 5.54 4.53
CA GLY A 137 0.16 6.18 3.21
C GLY A 137 -0.78 5.45 2.24
N LEU A 138 -1.02 6.06 1.08
CA LEU A 138 -1.75 5.46 -0.05
C LEU A 138 -0.94 4.30 -0.67
N ALA A 139 -0.53 3.34 0.16
CA ALA A 139 -0.03 2.06 -0.29
C ALA A 139 -1.27 1.19 -0.59
N PRO A 140 -1.34 0.57 -1.77
CA PRO A 140 -2.20 -0.58 -1.99
C PRO A 140 -2.04 -1.59 -0.85
N PRO A 141 -3.01 -2.49 -0.61
CA PRO A 141 -2.76 -3.65 0.24
C PRO A 141 -1.41 -4.28 -0.11
N LYS A 142 -0.63 -4.73 0.89
CA LYS A 142 0.59 -5.52 0.61
C LYS A 142 0.16 -6.64 -0.33
N ASN A 143 0.76 -6.68 -1.52
CA ASN A 143 0.61 -7.80 -2.43
C ASN A 143 0.95 -9.07 -1.65
N GLU A 144 0.22 -10.16 -1.88
CA GLU A 144 0.62 -11.47 -1.37
C GLU A 144 2.02 -11.78 -1.92
N ALA A 145 2.88 -12.43 -1.13
CA ALA A 145 4.28 -12.70 -1.49
C ALA A 145 4.45 -13.45 -2.83
N GLU A 146 3.39 -14.11 -3.29
CA GLU A 146 3.33 -14.83 -4.56
C GLU A 146 3.14 -13.90 -5.78
N GLN A 147 2.54 -12.71 -5.59
CA GLN A 147 2.36 -11.70 -6.66
C GLN A 147 3.62 -10.84 -6.90
N ASP A 148 4.57 -10.81 -5.96
CA ASP A 148 5.84 -10.08 -6.12
C ASP A 148 6.94 -10.93 -6.78
N ARG A 149 6.68 -12.22 -7.07
CA ARG A 149 7.58 -13.10 -7.83
C ARG A 149 7.41 -12.86 -9.33
N VAL A 150 7.98 -11.76 -9.81
CA VAL A 150 8.04 -11.44 -11.23
C VAL A 150 9.38 -11.93 -11.78
N MET A 151 9.40 -13.15 -12.33
CA MET A 151 10.63 -13.71 -12.91
C MET A 151 11.04 -12.96 -14.19
N THR A 152 12.31 -12.57 -14.24
CA THR A 152 12.85 -11.83 -15.39
C THR A 152 13.16 -12.79 -16.54
N PRO A 153 12.67 -12.53 -17.76
CA PRO A 153 13.11 -13.28 -18.94
C PRO A 153 14.64 -13.18 -19.10
N PRO A 154 15.37 -14.30 -19.27
CA PRO A 154 16.84 -14.29 -19.38
C PRO A 154 17.37 -13.32 -20.45
N ASP A 155 16.76 -13.29 -21.64
CA ASP A 155 17.18 -12.37 -22.72
C ASP A 155 17.08 -10.88 -22.33
N LEU A 156 16.08 -10.52 -21.51
CA LEU A 156 15.96 -9.17 -21.00
C LEU A 156 17.05 -8.86 -19.98
N ALA A 157 17.30 -9.78 -19.05
CA ALA A 157 18.36 -9.61 -18.05
C ALA A 157 19.73 -9.50 -18.73
N LYS A 158 20.01 -10.36 -19.73
CA LYS A 158 21.20 -10.30 -20.58
C LYS A 158 21.39 -8.93 -21.22
N ALA A 159 20.36 -8.41 -21.91
CA ALA A 159 20.44 -7.11 -22.58
C ALA A 159 20.69 -5.95 -21.60
N ILE A 160 20.13 -6.03 -20.37
CA ILE A 160 20.41 -5.05 -19.31
C ILE A 160 21.86 -5.17 -18.83
N ILE A 161 22.37 -6.38 -18.58
CA ILE A 161 23.76 -6.58 -18.17
C ILE A 161 24.72 -6.08 -19.25
N GLU A 162 24.50 -6.45 -20.51
CA GLU A 162 25.31 -5.99 -21.65
C GLU A 162 25.39 -4.46 -21.71
N HIS A 163 24.28 -3.75 -21.49
CA HIS A 163 24.24 -2.28 -21.48
C HIS A 163 25.17 -1.66 -20.42
N PHE A 164 25.19 -2.23 -19.20
CA PHE A 164 26.00 -1.71 -18.08
C PHE A 164 27.39 -2.35 -17.96
N SER A 165 27.65 -3.43 -18.71
CA SER A 165 28.86 -4.27 -18.60
C SER A 165 30.17 -3.49 -18.73
N HIS A 166 30.22 -2.49 -19.61
CA HIS A 166 31.39 -1.66 -19.87
C HIS A 166 31.91 -0.89 -18.63
N ALA A 167 31.06 -0.69 -17.62
CA ALA A 167 31.39 -0.01 -16.38
C ALA A 167 31.48 -0.95 -15.17
N MET A 168 31.07 -2.21 -15.32
CA MET A 168 31.10 -3.18 -14.23
C MET A 168 32.52 -3.71 -13.99
N ALA A 169 32.94 -3.72 -12.73
CA ALA A 169 34.22 -4.25 -12.28
C ALA A 169 34.12 -4.63 -10.80
N GLY A 170 35.05 -5.46 -10.32
CA GLY A 170 35.08 -5.91 -8.93
C GLY A 170 33.98 -6.92 -8.63
N ARG A 171 33.44 -6.87 -7.40
CA ARG A 171 32.37 -7.73 -6.92
C ARG A 171 31.01 -7.23 -7.38
N VAL A 172 30.24 -8.11 -8.01
CA VAL A 172 28.89 -7.83 -8.50
C VAL A 172 27.91 -8.78 -7.82
N LEU A 173 26.89 -8.22 -7.19
CA LEU A 173 25.90 -8.97 -6.42
C LEU A 173 24.53 -8.96 -7.11
N ASP A 174 23.95 -10.15 -7.30
CA ASP A 174 22.52 -10.33 -7.52
C ASP A 174 21.81 -10.60 -6.17
N PRO A 175 21.17 -9.60 -5.55
CA PRO A 175 20.62 -9.75 -4.20
C PRO A 175 19.28 -10.52 -4.15
N SER A 176 18.71 -10.90 -5.29
CA SER A 176 17.44 -11.61 -5.37
C SER A 176 17.44 -12.51 -6.60
N ARG A 177 18.38 -13.46 -6.61
CA ARG A 177 18.76 -14.23 -7.81
C ARG A 177 17.58 -14.94 -8.48
N GLY A 178 16.63 -15.47 -7.70
CA GLY A 178 15.63 -16.39 -8.23
C GLY A 178 16.32 -17.53 -9.01
N GLU A 179 15.90 -17.71 -10.26
CA GLU A 179 16.44 -18.73 -11.18
C GLU A 179 17.75 -18.33 -11.88
N GLY A 180 18.36 -17.19 -11.57
CA GLY A 180 19.68 -16.82 -12.11
C GLY A 180 19.68 -15.86 -13.29
N ALA A 181 18.53 -15.27 -13.64
CA ALA A 181 18.39 -14.45 -14.86
C ALA A 181 19.47 -13.35 -15.02
N PHE A 182 19.82 -12.62 -13.95
CA PHE A 182 20.92 -11.65 -14.00
C PHE A 182 22.28 -12.29 -13.71
N PHE A 183 22.36 -13.09 -12.65
CA PHE A 183 23.58 -13.75 -12.20
C PHE A 183 24.32 -14.52 -13.32
N ASP A 184 23.58 -15.27 -14.14
CA ASP A 184 24.13 -16.11 -15.21
C ASP A 184 24.68 -15.29 -16.40
N HIS A 185 24.45 -13.98 -16.41
CA HIS A 185 24.88 -13.07 -17.48
C HIS A 185 25.91 -12.05 -17.01
N PHE A 186 26.38 -12.10 -15.76
CA PHE A 186 27.46 -11.25 -15.29
C PHE A 186 28.73 -11.43 -16.15
N PRO A 187 29.48 -10.36 -16.45
CA PRO A 187 30.67 -10.46 -17.30
C PRO A 187 31.76 -11.36 -16.68
N ASP A 188 32.50 -12.09 -17.51
CA ASP A 188 33.54 -13.03 -17.04
C ASP A 188 34.64 -12.38 -16.19
N HIS A 189 34.84 -11.06 -16.32
CA HIS A 189 35.89 -10.32 -15.61
C HIS A 189 35.48 -9.81 -14.22
N VAL A 190 34.24 -10.05 -13.77
CA VAL A 190 33.77 -9.65 -12.44
C VAL A 190 33.82 -10.81 -11.45
N GLU A 191 33.80 -10.52 -10.15
CA GLU A 191 33.63 -11.52 -9.09
C GLU A 191 32.13 -11.63 -8.73
N PRO A 192 31.43 -12.72 -9.10
CA PRO A 192 29.99 -12.80 -8.96
C PRO A 192 29.57 -13.28 -7.57
N HIS A 193 28.59 -12.59 -6.97
CA HIS A 193 27.92 -12.98 -5.73
C HIS A 193 26.41 -13.01 -5.92
N TRP A 194 25.71 -13.75 -5.04
CA TRP A 194 24.26 -13.84 -5.08
C TRP A 194 23.63 -14.03 -3.71
N CYS A 195 22.41 -13.55 -3.56
CA CYS A 195 21.50 -13.84 -2.46
C CYS A 195 20.17 -14.37 -3.03
N GLU A 196 19.61 -15.36 -2.33
CA GLU A 196 18.26 -15.88 -2.58
C GLU A 196 17.76 -16.40 -1.24
N ILE A 197 16.70 -15.77 -0.72
CA ILE A 197 16.21 -16.03 0.63
C ILE A 197 15.70 -17.48 0.76
N SER A 198 15.13 -18.03 -0.32
CA SER A 198 14.68 -19.42 -0.34
C SER A 198 15.83 -20.44 -0.31
N GLU A 199 17.06 -20.01 -0.61
CA GLU A 199 18.29 -20.81 -0.50
C GLU A 199 19.14 -20.43 0.72
N GLY A 200 18.54 -19.70 1.69
CA GLY A 200 19.19 -19.37 2.96
C GLY A 200 20.23 -18.25 2.88
N ARG A 201 20.30 -17.51 1.75
CA ARG A 201 21.18 -16.34 1.60
C ARG A 201 20.32 -15.08 1.54
N ASP A 202 20.08 -14.46 2.70
CA ASP A 202 19.28 -13.24 2.81
C ASP A 202 20.11 -11.99 2.50
N PHE A 203 19.69 -11.22 1.49
CA PHE A 203 20.33 -9.96 1.13
C PHE A 203 20.30 -8.93 2.26
N LEU A 204 19.22 -8.85 3.05
CA LEU A 204 19.14 -7.85 4.13
C LEU A 204 20.08 -8.17 5.30
N SER A 205 20.65 -9.37 5.31
CA SER A 205 21.68 -9.82 6.25
C SER A 205 23.10 -9.74 5.66
N TRP A 206 23.25 -9.38 4.38
CA TRP A 206 24.53 -9.21 3.72
C TRP A 206 25.27 -7.98 4.27
N SER A 207 26.59 -8.04 4.44
CA SER A 207 27.39 -6.92 4.97
C SER A 207 28.68 -6.63 4.23
N ASP A 208 29.10 -7.53 3.34
CA ASP A 208 30.31 -7.33 2.56
C ASP A 208 30.13 -6.23 1.50
N ARG A 209 31.18 -5.42 1.32
CA ARG A 209 31.17 -4.37 0.29
C ARG A 209 31.19 -4.99 -1.11
N VAL A 210 30.37 -4.49 -2.02
CA VAL A 210 30.41 -4.87 -3.44
C VAL A 210 30.40 -3.60 -4.30
N GLU A 211 30.99 -3.65 -5.48
CA GLU A 211 31.09 -2.50 -6.38
C GLU A 211 29.76 -2.25 -7.11
N TRP A 212 29.02 -3.33 -7.37
CA TRP A 212 27.73 -3.30 -8.06
C TRP A 212 26.70 -4.23 -7.42
N VAL A 213 25.46 -3.77 -7.41
CA VAL A 213 24.27 -4.56 -7.07
C VAL A 213 23.31 -4.47 -8.25
N VAL A 214 22.90 -5.60 -8.82
CA VAL A 214 22.09 -5.64 -10.05
C VAL A 214 21.07 -6.77 -9.97
N THR A 215 19.77 -6.46 -10.05
CA THR A 215 18.71 -7.47 -10.15
C THR A 215 17.34 -6.86 -10.53
N ASN A 216 16.33 -7.71 -10.65
CA ASN A 216 14.92 -7.38 -10.52
C ASN A 216 14.46 -7.66 -9.07
N PRO A 217 14.48 -6.66 -8.18
CA PRO A 217 14.16 -6.89 -6.78
C PRO A 217 12.65 -7.10 -6.57
N PRO A 218 12.21 -7.68 -5.44
CA PRO A 218 10.80 -7.69 -5.09
C PRO A 218 10.26 -6.25 -4.97
N TRP A 219 9.28 -5.89 -5.81
CA TRP A 219 8.85 -4.49 -5.95
C TRP A 219 8.17 -3.92 -4.71
N SER A 220 7.56 -4.77 -3.87
CA SER A 220 6.98 -4.39 -2.57
C SER A 220 8.05 -3.99 -1.55
N GLU A 221 9.23 -4.61 -1.61
CA GLU A 221 10.36 -4.36 -0.71
C GLU A 221 11.45 -3.48 -1.37
N LEU A 222 11.20 -2.94 -2.56
CA LEU A 222 12.16 -2.12 -3.32
C LEU A 222 12.80 -1.00 -2.49
N ARG A 223 12.02 -0.34 -1.62
CA ARG A 223 12.56 0.73 -0.75
C ARG A 223 13.54 0.18 0.29
N THR A 224 13.21 -0.96 0.90
CA THR A 224 14.08 -1.66 1.87
C THR A 224 15.36 -2.13 1.19
N PHE A 225 15.23 -2.78 0.04
CA PHE A 225 16.35 -3.23 -0.79
C PHE A 225 17.25 -2.06 -1.21
N THR A 226 16.67 -0.95 -1.67
CA THR A 226 17.44 0.24 -2.07
C THR A 226 18.24 0.80 -0.90
N ARG A 227 17.61 0.94 0.28
CA ARG A 227 18.29 1.46 1.48
C ARG A 227 19.47 0.57 1.90
N HIS A 228 19.31 -0.74 1.82
CA HIS A 228 20.38 -1.68 2.15
C HIS A 228 21.47 -1.70 1.08
N ALA A 229 21.11 -1.74 -0.22
CA ALA A 229 22.07 -1.69 -1.33
C ALA A 229 22.99 -0.46 -1.27
N MET A 230 22.45 0.71 -0.91
CA MET A 230 23.23 1.94 -0.73
C MET A 230 24.23 1.87 0.45
N GLN A 231 24.03 0.96 1.41
CA GLN A 231 24.98 0.74 2.50
C GLN A 231 26.16 -0.10 2.07
N VAL A 232 25.99 -1.03 1.14
CA VAL A 232 27.00 -2.02 0.75
C VAL A 232 27.64 -1.77 -0.62
N SER A 233 27.02 -0.97 -1.49
CA SER A 233 27.48 -0.69 -2.85
C SER A 233 27.48 0.80 -3.21
N GLU A 234 28.23 1.17 -4.25
CA GLU A 234 28.23 2.51 -4.85
C GLU A 234 27.46 2.59 -6.17
N ASN A 235 27.20 1.44 -6.81
CA ASN A 235 26.39 1.33 -8.02
C ASN A 235 25.27 0.30 -7.81
N VAL A 236 24.04 0.70 -8.11
CA VAL A 236 22.87 -0.14 -7.97
C VAL A 236 22.03 -0.05 -9.24
N VAL A 237 21.66 -1.19 -9.83
CA VAL A 237 20.77 -1.25 -10.99
C VAL A 237 19.53 -2.06 -10.63
N TRP A 238 18.38 -1.39 -10.61
CA TRP A 238 17.08 -2.02 -10.35
C TRP A 238 16.24 -2.09 -11.61
N LEU A 239 15.79 -3.31 -11.97
CA LEU A 239 14.68 -3.48 -12.91
C LEU A 239 13.35 -3.33 -12.16
N ALA A 240 12.66 -2.19 -12.33
CA ALA A 240 11.42 -1.90 -11.60
C ALA A 240 10.54 -0.88 -12.33
N PRO A 241 9.25 -0.73 -11.97
CA PRO A 241 8.43 0.38 -12.42
C PRO A 241 9.05 1.72 -12.01
N LEU A 242 9.11 2.69 -12.93
CA LEU A 242 9.66 4.02 -12.67
C LEU A 242 8.95 4.73 -11.51
N THR A 243 7.63 4.55 -11.41
CA THR A 243 6.79 5.07 -10.31
C THR A 243 7.19 4.49 -8.96
N ASN A 244 7.69 3.25 -8.93
CA ASN A 244 8.21 2.63 -7.72
C ASN A 244 9.57 3.21 -7.30
N LEU A 245 10.31 3.91 -8.16
CA LEU A 245 11.59 4.55 -7.81
C LEU A 245 11.46 6.03 -7.48
N THR A 246 10.53 6.73 -8.15
CA THR A 246 10.49 8.20 -8.21
C THR A 246 9.50 8.87 -7.25
N THR A 247 9.02 8.14 -6.23
CA THR A 247 8.21 8.79 -5.19
C THR A 247 9.05 9.77 -4.38
N LYS A 248 8.43 10.85 -3.88
CA LYS A 248 9.14 11.88 -3.07
C LYS A 248 9.93 11.30 -1.91
N ALA A 249 9.44 10.24 -1.27
CA ALA A 249 10.13 9.59 -0.15
C ALA A 249 11.39 8.85 -0.62
N ARG A 250 11.31 8.11 -1.73
CA ARG A 250 12.45 7.35 -2.26
C ARG A 250 13.52 8.26 -2.83
N LEU A 251 13.13 9.33 -3.52
CA LEU A 251 14.08 10.36 -3.98
C LEU A 251 14.82 11.04 -2.80
N ARG A 252 14.13 11.26 -1.67
CA ARG A 252 14.80 11.74 -0.45
C ARG A 252 15.75 10.70 0.14
N ASP A 253 15.34 9.42 0.21
CA ASP A 253 16.24 8.36 0.69
C ASP A 253 17.55 8.32 -0.13
N LEU A 254 17.47 8.47 -1.46
CA LEU A 254 18.66 8.56 -2.33
C LEU A 254 19.51 9.79 -1.98
N GLN A 255 18.88 10.98 -1.93
CA GLN A 255 19.58 12.23 -1.64
C GLN A 255 20.29 12.19 -0.28
N GLU A 256 19.61 11.71 0.77
CA GLU A 256 20.14 11.59 2.12
C GLU A 256 21.32 10.59 2.20
N ALA A 257 21.29 9.54 1.38
CA ALA A 257 22.39 8.58 1.26
C ALA A 257 23.52 9.06 0.32
N GLY A 258 23.38 10.23 -0.30
CA GLY A 258 24.36 10.76 -1.27
C GLY A 258 24.31 10.06 -2.63
N PHE A 259 23.17 9.48 -3.02
CA PHE A 259 22.94 8.86 -4.32
C PHE A 259 22.11 9.75 -5.25
N GLY A 260 22.35 9.60 -6.55
CA GLY A 260 21.51 10.14 -7.61
C GLY A 260 21.14 9.07 -8.63
N ILE A 261 20.11 9.35 -9.43
CA ILE A 261 19.76 8.51 -10.59
C ILE A 261 20.64 8.94 -11.76
N ALA A 262 21.59 8.10 -12.14
CA ALA A 262 22.49 8.36 -13.25
C ALA A 262 21.85 8.05 -14.60
N GLU A 263 21.10 6.95 -14.69
CA GLU A 263 20.44 6.52 -15.93
C GLU A 263 19.10 5.82 -15.65
N LEU A 264 18.11 6.10 -16.50
CA LEU A 264 16.86 5.37 -16.62
C LEU A 264 16.83 4.70 -18.00
N LEU A 265 17.12 3.41 -18.05
CA LEU A 265 17.02 2.62 -19.27
C LEU A 265 15.60 2.05 -19.39
N PHE A 266 14.81 2.57 -20.31
CA PHE A 266 13.43 2.15 -20.53
C PHE A 266 13.41 0.75 -21.16
N VAL A 267 12.54 -0.09 -20.62
CA VAL A 267 12.36 -1.49 -21.00
C VAL A 267 10.90 -1.70 -21.37
N ASP A 268 10.66 -2.40 -22.47
CA ASP A 268 9.30 -2.85 -22.82
C ASP A 268 8.86 -3.92 -21.82
N THR A 269 7.68 -3.75 -21.22
CA THR A 269 7.14 -4.71 -20.25
C THR A 269 6.99 -6.08 -20.91
N PRO A 270 7.66 -7.13 -20.40
CA PRO A 270 7.49 -8.48 -20.91
C PRO A 270 6.01 -8.89 -20.91
N LYS A 271 5.56 -9.60 -21.96
CA LYS A 271 4.17 -10.04 -22.08
C LYS A 271 3.74 -10.99 -20.96
N SER A 272 4.69 -11.71 -20.36
CA SER A 272 4.47 -12.60 -19.23
C SER A 272 4.26 -11.87 -17.89
N TRP A 273 4.56 -10.56 -17.83
CA TRP A 273 4.44 -9.79 -16.61
C TRP A 273 3.05 -9.16 -16.45
N PRO A 274 2.64 -8.84 -15.21
CA PRO A 274 1.44 -8.04 -14.97
C PRO A 274 1.48 -6.71 -15.75
N GLN A 275 0.45 -6.45 -16.54
CA GLN A 275 0.34 -5.22 -17.33
C GLN A 275 -0.32 -4.13 -16.49
N SER A 276 0.41 -3.05 -16.20
CA SER A 276 -0.04 -1.96 -15.31
C SER A 276 -0.01 -0.57 -15.93
N GLY A 277 0.41 -0.45 -17.20
CA GLY A 277 0.61 0.83 -17.89
C GLY A 277 1.78 1.67 -17.36
N PHE A 278 2.44 1.24 -16.28
CA PHE A 278 3.65 1.90 -15.77
C PHE A 278 4.86 1.55 -16.62
N GLN A 279 5.71 2.55 -16.87
CA GLN A 279 7.00 2.35 -17.52
C GLN A 279 7.92 1.52 -16.63
N ILE A 280 8.46 0.42 -17.16
CA ILE A 280 9.54 -0.36 -16.53
C ILE A 280 10.88 0.23 -16.94
N VAL A 281 11.81 0.32 -15.98
CA VAL A 281 13.17 0.80 -16.21
C VAL A 281 14.18 -0.11 -15.55
N ALA A 282 15.35 -0.26 -16.15
CA ALA A 282 16.58 -0.57 -15.43
C ALA A 282 17.21 0.76 -14.99
N ALA A 283 17.08 1.09 -13.71
CA ALA A 283 17.53 2.37 -13.16
C ALA A 283 18.89 2.22 -12.48
N HIS A 284 19.89 2.97 -12.96
CA HIS A 284 21.20 3.07 -12.35
C HIS A 284 21.22 4.17 -11.28
N LEU A 285 21.29 3.76 -10.02
CA LEU A 285 21.50 4.62 -8.87
C LEU A 285 23.00 4.61 -8.56
N LYS A 286 23.59 5.80 -8.48
CA LYS A 286 25.04 5.96 -8.30
C LYS A 286 25.36 6.92 -7.17
N LYS A 287 26.26 6.50 -6.28
CA LYS A 287 26.77 7.31 -5.19
C LYS A 287 27.56 8.51 -5.72
N GLY A 288 27.37 9.67 -5.11
CA GLY A 288 27.99 10.93 -5.52
C GLY A 288 27.47 11.51 -6.84
N TYR A 289 26.44 10.92 -7.47
CA TYR A 289 25.90 11.43 -8.72
C TYR A 289 24.95 12.61 -8.49
N SER A 290 25.26 13.77 -9.08
CA SER A 290 24.44 14.99 -9.01
C SER A 290 24.08 15.56 -10.39
N GLY A 291 24.28 14.81 -11.46
CA GLY A 291 24.02 15.23 -12.84
C GLY A 291 22.55 15.11 -13.25
N HIS A 292 22.28 15.44 -14.52
CA HIS A 292 20.96 15.23 -15.14
C HIS A 292 20.71 13.74 -15.38
N TRP A 293 19.47 13.29 -15.17
CA TRP A 293 19.13 11.90 -15.44
C TRP A 293 19.26 11.61 -16.94
N LYS A 294 20.15 10.69 -17.30
CA LYS A 294 20.19 10.14 -18.66
C LYS A 294 18.98 9.24 -18.85
N VAL A 295 18.26 9.40 -19.96
CA VAL A 295 17.15 8.53 -20.34
C VAL A 295 17.49 7.88 -21.68
N ALA A 296 17.39 6.57 -21.74
CA ALA A 296 17.66 5.77 -22.94
C ALA A 296 16.58 4.69 -23.09
N GLN A 297 16.40 4.17 -24.31
CA GLN A 297 15.55 3.01 -24.57
C GLN A 297 16.44 1.79 -24.78
N LEU A 298 16.14 0.67 -24.11
CA LEU A 298 16.78 -0.61 -24.39
C LEU A 298 16.39 -1.03 -25.82
N ARG A 299 17.36 -1.01 -26.73
CA ARG A 299 17.15 -1.50 -28.09
C ARG A 299 17.21 -3.01 -28.04
N GLY A 300 16.09 -3.68 -28.35
CA GLY A 300 16.06 -5.14 -28.45
C GLY A 300 17.14 -5.62 -29.42
N GLY A 301 17.99 -6.55 -28.98
CA GLY A 301 18.84 -7.30 -29.89
C GLY A 301 17.94 -7.94 -30.94
N GLY A 302 18.15 -7.56 -32.21
CA GLY A 302 17.29 -7.99 -33.30
C GLY A 302 17.23 -9.50 -33.39
N GLY A 303 16.06 -10.08 -33.09
CA GLY A 303 15.67 -11.33 -33.70
C GLY A 303 15.65 -11.11 -35.20
N ALA A 304 16.46 -11.87 -35.93
CA ALA A 304 16.47 -11.89 -37.38
C ALA A 304 15.02 -11.98 -37.89
N GLN A 305 14.61 -11.01 -38.71
CA GLN A 305 13.49 -11.21 -39.60
C GLN A 305 13.90 -12.30 -40.59
N ALA A 306 13.45 -13.53 -40.36
CA ALA A 306 13.44 -14.54 -41.39
C ALA A 306 12.26 -14.24 -42.32
N SER A 307 12.62 -13.80 -43.53
CA SER A 307 11.77 -13.76 -44.71
C SER A 307 11.21 -15.13 -45.06
#